data_AF-A0AAN3V1W7-F1
#
_entry.id   AF-A0AAN3V1W7-F1
#
_cell.length_a   1.000
_cell.length_b   1.000
_cell.length_c   1.000
_cell.angle_alpha   90.00
_cell.angle_beta   90.00
_cell.angle_gamma   90.00
#
_symmetry.space_group_name_H-M   'P 1'
#
loop_
_entity.id
_entity.type
_entity.pdbx_description
1 polymer ?
#
loop_
_entity_poly.entity_id
_entity_poly.type
_entity_poly.pdbx_seq_one_letter_code
_entity_poly.pdbx_strand_id
1 'polypeptide(L)' 'MTLDAAAEQPESLAEDPETLSISCEVTFRHGTLRFNGNVSEKLLTLLIQELKR' A
#
# COMPACT_ATOMS: atom_id res chain seq x y z
N MET A 1 -15.77 -33.95 31.57
CA MET A 1 -14.63 -33.35 30.84
C MET A 1 -14.91 -33.56 29.38
N THR A 2 -15.38 -32.53 28.69
CA THR A 2 -15.66 -32.56 27.26
C THR A 2 -14.91 -31.37 26.68
N LEU A 3 -13.89 -31.66 25.90
CA LEU A 3 -12.96 -30.70 25.30
C LEU A 3 -13.57 -30.23 23.98
N ASP A 4 -14.32 -29.13 24.01
CA ASP A 4 -14.72 -28.45 22.78
C ASP A 4 -13.67 -27.40 22.45
N ALA A 5 -12.68 -27.82 21.67
CA ALA A 5 -11.73 -26.92 21.03
C ALA A 5 -12.41 -26.35 19.78
N ALA A 6 -13.16 -25.25 19.95
CA ALA A 6 -13.52 -24.40 18.84
C ALA A 6 -12.22 -23.85 18.24
N ALA A 7 -11.81 -24.43 17.11
CA ALA A 7 -10.76 -23.88 16.28
C ALA A 7 -11.30 -22.60 15.63
N GLU A 8 -11.19 -21.50 16.36
CA GLU A 8 -11.33 -20.15 15.83
C GLU A 8 -10.26 -20.02 14.74
N GLN A 9 -10.65 -20.19 13.47
CA GLN A 9 -9.81 -19.84 12.34
C GLN A 9 -9.30 -18.42 12.57
N PRO A 10 -8.00 -18.14 12.40
CA PRO A 10 -7.59 -16.75 12.28
C PRO A 10 -8.29 -16.25 11.02
N GLU A 11 -9.27 -15.38 11.18
CA GLU A 11 -9.73 -14.51 10.11
C GLU A 11 -8.51 -13.71 9.68
N SER A 12 -7.74 -14.25 8.75
CA SER A 12 -6.78 -13.50 7.96
C SER A 12 -7.61 -12.59 7.08
N LEU A 13 -8.15 -11.53 7.68
CA LEU A 13 -8.31 -10.26 7.00
C LEU A 13 -6.88 -9.92 6.56
N ALA A 14 -6.51 -10.41 5.38
CA ALA A 14 -5.46 -9.76 4.62
C ALA A 14 -6.04 -8.37 4.40
N GLU A 15 -5.71 -7.43 5.29
CA GLU A 15 -6.01 -6.03 5.11
C GLU A 15 -5.51 -5.71 3.70
N ASP A 16 -6.47 -5.54 2.79
CA ASP A 16 -6.18 -5.25 1.40
C ASP A 16 -5.19 -4.09 1.43
N PRO A 17 -3.99 -4.22 0.87
CA PRO A 17 -2.93 -3.25 1.09
C PRO A 17 -3.49 -1.87 0.77
N GLU A 18 -3.50 -0.95 1.75
CA GLU A 18 -4.18 0.34 1.61
C GLU A 18 -3.75 1.01 0.28
N THR A 19 -4.67 0.97 -0.68
CA THR A 19 -4.44 1.57 -1.99
C THR A 19 -4.99 2.98 -1.96
N LEU A 20 -4.13 3.95 -2.22
CA LEU A 20 -4.49 5.35 -2.34
C LEU A 20 -4.88 5.62 -3.79
N SER A 21 -6.12 6.05 -4.02
CA SER A 21 -6.52 6.58 -5.33
C SER A 21 -6.00 8.01 -5.47
N ILE A 22 -4.97 8.20 -6.29
CA ILE A 22 -4.32 9.49 -6.46
C ILE A 22 -4.12 9.83 -7.94
N SER A 23 -4.06 11.12 -8.22
CA SER A 23 -3.43 11.65 -9.43
C SER A 23 -2.34 12.61 -9.01
N CYS A 24 -1.09 12.25 -9.28
CA CYS A 24 0.08 13.02 -8.88
C CYS A 24 1.06 13.08 -10.05
N GLU A 25 1.69 14.24 -10.24
CA GLU A 25 2.73 14.43 -11.24
C GLU A 25 3.95 15.05 -10.57
N VAL A 26 5.11 14.44 -10.79
CA VAL A 26 6.40 14.88 -10.27
C VAL A 26 7.30 15.21 -11.45
N THR A 27 7.69 16.48 -11.55
CA THR A 27 8.53 16.97 -12.65
C THR A 27 9.98 17.06 -12.21
N PHE A 28 10.85 16.45 -13.01
CA PHE A 28 12.31 16.49 -12.90
C PHE A 28 12.89 17.31 -14.06
N ARG A 29 14.15 17.71 -13.93
CA ARG A 29 14.87 18.40 -15.02
C ARG A 29 14.80 17.63 -16.36
N HIS A 30 14.77 16.29 -16.31
CA HIS A 30 14.89 15.43 -17.49
C HIS A 30 13.61 14.66 -17.84
N GLY A 31 12.47 15.01 -17.23
CA GLY A 31 11.20 14.32 -17.50
C GLY A 31 10.21 14.39 -16.35
N THR A 32 9.11 13.68 -16.50
CA THR A 32 7.96 13.76 -15.59
C THR A 32 7.49 12.36 -15.23
N LEU A 33 7.25 12.11 -13.94
CA LEU A 33 6.68 10.89 -13.42
C LEU A 33 5.23 11.14 -13.01
N ARG A 34 4.28 10.40 -13.60
CA ARG A 34 2.85 10.57 -13.33
C ARG A 34 2.25 9.30 -12.71
N PHE A 35 1.58 9.47 -11.58
CA PHE A 35 0.74 8.46 -10.94
C PHE A 35 -0.73 8.78 -11.23
N ASN A 36 -1.49 7.79 -11.65
CA ASN A 36 -2.93 7.91 -11.87
C ASN A 36 -3.61 6.60 -11.47
N GLY A 37 -4.62 6.70 -10.62
CA GLY A 37 -5.39 5.57 -10.13
C GLY A 37 -4.88 5.06 -8.78
N ASN A 38 -5.10 3.78 -8.52
CA ASN A 38 -4.76 3.17 -7.24
C ASN A 38 -3.26 2.90 -7.14
N VAL A 39 -2.62 3.50 -6.15
CA VAL A 39 -1.20 3.33 -5.84
C VAL A 39 -1.09 2.78 -4.43
N SER A 40 -0.21 1.80 -4.21
CA SER A 40 0.10 1.31 -2.87
C SER A 40 0.74 2.41 -2.03
N GLU A 41 0.27 2.60 -0.81
CA GLU A 41 0.90 3.54 0.14
C GLU A 41 2.39 3.26 0.36
N LYS A 42 2.76 1.98 0.42
CA LYS A 42 4.17 1.55 0.54
C LYS A 42 5.00 2.03 -0.63
N LEU A 43 4.48 1.92 -1.86
CA LEU A 43 5.17 2.39 -3.06
C LEU A 43 5.34 3.92 -3.01
N LEU A 44 4.26 4.65 -2.68
CA LEU A 44 4.31 6.11 -2.59
C LEU A 44 5.32 6.59 -1.55
N THR A 45 5.36 5.93 -0.39
CA THR A 45 6.31 6.25 0.69
C THR A 45 7.75 6.06 0.26
N LEU A 46 8.06 4.92 -0.37
CA LEU A 46 9.42 4.62 -0.86
C LEU A 46 9.86 5.62 -1.93
N LEU A 47 8.96 6.00 -2.83
CA LEU A 47 9.24 7.03 -3.84
C LEU A 47 9.57 8.36 -3.20
N ILE A 48 8.75 8.85 -2.26
CA ILE A 48 9.00 10.11 -1.55
C ILE A 48 10.36 10.09 -0.84
N GLN A 49 10.74 8.97 -0.24
CA GLN A 49 12.04 8.83 0.42
C GLN A 49 13.21 8.93 -0.58
N GLU A 50 13.11 8.25 -1.71
CA GLU A 50 14.17 8.27 -2.73
C GLU A 50 14.30 9.67 -3.37
N LEU A 51 13.19 10.39 -3.53
CA LEU A 51 13.18 11.76 -4.05
C LEU A 51 13.79 12.81 -3.11
N LYS A 52 13.89 12.49 -1.82
CA LYS A 52 14.49 13.36 -0.80
C LYS A 52 15.99 13.15 -0.63
N ARG A 53 16.57 12.10 -1.22
CA ARG A 53 18.03 11.86 -1.22
C ARG A 53 18.74 12.81 -2.17
#